data_AF-A0A7C3X0X1-F1
#
_entry.id   AF-A0A7C3X0X1-F1
#
_cell.length_a   1.000
_cell.length_b   1.000
_cell.length_c   1.000
_cell.angle_alpha   90.00
_cell.angle_beta   90.00
_cell.angle_gamma   90.00
#
_symmetry.space_group_name_H-M   'P 1'
#
loop_
_entity.id
_entity.type
_entity.pdbx_description
1 polymer ?
#
loop_
_entity_poly.entity_id
_entity_poly.type
_entity_poly.pdbx_seq_one_letter_code
_entity_poly.pdbx_strand_id
1 'polypeptide(L)' 'PRALERNLGWRVDHIWATRPLAERSVRAWIDREARRAEKPSDHTFLVAEFDL' A
#
# COMPACT_ATOMS: atom_id res chain seq x y z
N PRO A 1 1.32 -17.19 -7.48
CA PRO A 1 0.43 -17.71 -6.41
C PRO A 1 1.11 -17.84 -5.03
N ARG A 2 2.22 -18.59 -4.87
CA ARG A 2 2.81 -18.86 -3.54
C ARG A 2 3.57 -17.69 -2.88
N ALA A 3 3.96 -16.66 -3.64
CA ALA A 3 4.72 -15.54 -3.09
C ALA A 3 3.92 -14.71 -2.08
N LEU A 4 2.63 -14.47 -2.36
CA LEU A 4 1.72 -13.74 -1.47
C LEU A 4 1.48 -14.46 -0.14
N GLU A 5 1.22 -15.77 -0.21
CA GLU A 5 1.03 -16.65 0.95
C GLU A 5 2.30 -16.71 1.81
N ARG A 6 3.47 -16.76 1.17
CA ARG A 6 4.78 -16.78 1.84
C ARG A 6 5.28 -15.40 2.26
N ASN A 7 4.50 -14.35 2.01
CA ASN A 7 4.87 -12.95 2.28
C ASN A 7 6.24 -12.56 1.68
N LEU A 8 6.51 -13.00 0.46
CA LEU A 8 7.73 -12.67 -0.28
C LEU A 8 7.39 -11.60 -1.32
N GLY A 9 7.93 -10.41 -1.14
CA GLY A 9 7.66 -9.26 -2.00
C GLY A 9 8.62 -8.12 -1.74
N TRP A 10 8.51 -7.07 -2.54
CA TRP A 10 9.35 -5.88 -2.46
C TRP A 10 8.47 -4.68 -2.11
N ARG A 11 9.01 -3.69 -1.40
CA ARG A 11 8.33 -2.41 -1.14
C ARG A 11 8.94 -1.35 -2.05
N VAL A 12 8.40 -1.21 -3.25
CA VAL A 12 8.92 -0.29 -4.29
C VAL A 12 8.01 0.91 -4.54
N ASP A 13 6.71 0.79 -4.24
CA ASP A 13 5.74 1.87 -4.33
C ASP A 13 5.71 2.71 -3.05
N HIS A 14 5.63 4.04 -3.19
CA HIS A 14 5.70 4.98 -2.08
C HIS A 14 4.73 6.15 -2.26
N ILE A 15 4.18 6.65 -1.14
CA ILE A 15 3.47 7.94 -1.07
C ILE A 15 4.34 8.88 -0.24
N TRP A 16 4.77 9.98 -0.84
CA TRP A 16 5.48 11.06 -0.15
C TRP A 16 4.61 12.31 -0.12
N ALA A 17 4.69 13.04 0.98
CA ALA A 17 3.93 14.26 1.21
C ALA A 17 4.88 15.39 1.64
N THR A 18 4.55 16.63 1.27
CA THR A 18 5.21 17.81 1.83
C THR A 18 4.90 17.90 3.33
N ARG A 19 5.75 18.58 4.09
CA ARG A 19 5.63 18.66 5.56
C ARG A 19 4.21 19.01 6.06
N PRO A 20 3.49 20.02 5.52
CA PRO A 20 2.15 20.35 6.00
C PRO A 20 1.13 19.22 5.82
N LEU A 21 1.23 18.46 4.72
CA LEU A 21 0.33 17.32 4.47
C LEU A 21 0.76 16.09 5.27
N ALA A 22 2.06 15.86 5.43
CA ALA A 22 2.58 14.76 6.24
C ALA A 22 2.15 14.87 7.71
N GLU A 23 2.09 16.09 8.26
CA GLU A 23 1.58 16.37 9.61
C GLU A 23 0.09 16.02 9.78
N ARG A 24 -0.66 15.89 8.67
CA ARG A 24 -2.07 15.47 8.66
C ARG A 24 -2.27 13.96 8.46
N SER A 25 -1.20 13.19 8.27
CA SER A 25 -1.31 11.75 8.03
C SER A 25 -1.76 11.01 9.29
N VAL A 26 -2.90 10.32 9.21
CA VAL A 26 -3.47 9.54 10.33
C VAL A 26 -3.33 8.04 10.13
N ARG A 27 -3.12 7.58 8.88
CA ARG A 27 -2.95 6.16 8.57
C ARG A 27 -2.21 5.98 7.25
N ALA A 28 -1.38 4.94 7.16
CA ALA A 28 -0.86 4.43 5.90
C ALA A 28 -0.77 2.91 5.95
N TRP A 29 -1.20 2.23 4.88
CA TRP A 29 -1.18 0.76 4.82
C TRP A 29 -1.08 0.26 3.38
N ILE A 30 -0.71 -1.01 3.27
CA ILE A 30 -0.69 -1.76 2.02
C ILE A 30 -1.94 -2.65 2.02
N ASP A 31 -2.85 -2.46 1.07
CA ASP A 31 -3.99 -3.35 0.91
C ASP A 31 -3.52 -4.66 0.26
N ARG A 32 -3.33 -5.70 1.07
CA ARG A 32 -2.92 -7.02 0.59
C ARG A 32 -4.08 -7.84 0.04
N GLU A 33 -5.32 -7.50 0.37
CA GLU A 33 -6.50 -8.23 -0.11
C GLU A 33 -6.69 -8.04 -1.62
N ALA A 34 -6.35 -6.86 -2.14
CA ALA A 34 -6.34 -6.60 -3.57
C ALA A 34 -5.44 -7.58 -4.36
N ARG A 35 -4.35 -8.10 -3.76
CA ARG A 35 -3.52 -9.15 -4.39
C ARG A 35 -4.18 -10.53 -4.44
N ARG A 36 -5.30 -10.75 -3.76
CA ARG A 36 -6.04 -12.02 -3.72
C ARG A 36 -7.20 -12.08 -4.72
N ALA A 37 -7.51 -10.98 -5.42
CA ALA A 37 -8.52 -10.96 -6.46
C ALA A 37 -8.21 -11.93 -7.60
N GLU A 38 -9.22 -12.28 -8.42
CA GLU A 38 -8.99 -13.06 -9.64
C GLU A 38 -8.18 -12.24 -10.65
N LYS A 39 -7.05 -12.78 -11.13
CA LYS A 39 -6.10 -12.09 -12.04
C LYS A 39 -5.67 -10.70 -11.51
N PRO A 40 -5.03 -10.64 -10.33
CA PRO A 40 -4.61 -9.37 -9.74
C PRO A 40 -3.41 -8.78 -10.49
N SER A 41 -3.18 -7.48 -10.33
CA SER A 41 -1.90 -6.86 -10.68
C SER A 41 -0.74 -7.54 -9.93
N ASP A 42 0.47 -7.42 -10.46
CA ASP A 42 1.70 -7.81 -9.78
C ASP A 42 1.99 -6.90 -8.56
N HIS A 43 1.59 -5.63 -8.63
CA HIS A 43 1.58 -4.66 -7.53
C HIS A 43 0.24 -4.65 -6.77
N THR A 44 0.20 -3.95 -5.63
CA THR A 44 -1.01 -3.75 -4.83
C THR A 44 -1.19 -2.30 -4.42
N PHE A 45 -2.37 -1.95 -3.89
CA PHE A 45 -2.63 -0.58 -3.45
C PHE A 45 -1.82 -0.21 -2.20
N LEU A 46 -1.13 0.92 -2.29
CA LEU A 46 -0.61 1.67 -1.16
C LEU A 46 -1.57 2.81 -0.86
N VAL A 47 -2.01 2.93 0.38
CA VAL A 47 -3.02 3.91 0.80
C VAL A 47 -2.47 4.78 1.92
N ALA A 48 -2.83 6.06 1.89
CA ALA A 48 -2.58 7.02 2.96
C ALA A 48 -3.86 7.83 3.24
N GLU A 49 -4.15 8.06 4.51
CA GLU A 49 -5.32 8.78 5.00
C GLU A 49 -4.86 10.05 5.71
N PHE A 50 -5.48 11.19 5.40
CA PHE A 50 -5.12 12.50 5.92
C PHE A 50 -6.34 13.20 6.55
N ASP A 51 -6.16 13.84 7.69
CA ASP A 51 -7.17 14.66 8.38
C ASP A 51 -7.05 16.14 7.97
N LEU A 52 -8.02 16.65 7.21
CA LEU A 52 -7.98 17.97 6.54
C LEU A 52 -8.93 18.99 7.17
#